data_AF-A0A8B8CZ61-F1
#
_entry.id   AF-A0A8B8CZ61-F1
#
_cell.length_a   1.000
_cell.length_b   1.000
_cell.length_c   1.000
_cell.angle_alpha   90.00
_cell.angle_beta   90.00
_cell.angle_gamma   90.00
#
_symmetry.space_group_name_H-M   'P 1'
#
loop_
_entity.id
_entity.type
_entity.pdbx_description
1 polymer ?
#
loop_
_entity_poly.entity_id
_entity_poly.type
_entity_poly.pdbx_seq_one_letter_code
_entity_poly.pdbx_strand_id
1 'polypeptide(L)'
;MFTLQRCFGVLFIITSLQVISGRIALLVIDVQNCFLPTGSLPVNDGDQVIPVINGIRQQYDNLFSLVVFSQDWHCSDHISFASQHDGKNSYSTTILQYDNTGKLCESTCDVQYNLTQVLWPDHCIKNTTDAEFAVNVTRSNTDVIVKKGYHCKIDSYSAFFDNGGFSQTELDVKLKEKDIKSVIITGLALDYCVFYTAKDAKRLGYNVYVVQDATRGVEEGTTVSAVREMKDQGINIVQSSEMSRVMQQLTSAGILLRYSVYPWYISVIGITHILLYH
;
A
#
# COMPACT_ATOMS: atom_id res chain seq x y z
N MET A 1 1.66 -66.29 32.07
CA MET A 1 2.78 -65.33 31.93
C MET A 1 2.59 -64.59 30.62
N PHE A 2 1.81 -63.50 30.63
CA PHE A 2 1.60 -62.61 29.48
C PHE A 2 1.53 -61.19 30.02
N THR A 3 2.65 -60.47 29.92
CA THR A 3 2.78 -59.08 30.34
C THR A 3 2.34 -58.18 29.19
N LEU A 4 1.20 -57.50 29.34
CA LEU A 4 0.77 -56.45 28.42
C LEU A 4 1.54 -55.15 28.76
N GLN A 5 2.58 -54.88 28.00
CA GLN A 5 3.34 -53.65 28.07
C GLN A 5 2.55 -52.54 27.35
N ARG A 6 1.94 -51.64 28.13
CA ARG A 6 1.29 -50.43 27.58
C ARG A 6 2.37 -49.46 27.11
N CYS A 7 2.57 -49.39 25.80
CA CYS A 7 3.33 -48.30 25.17
C CYS A 7 2.54 -47.00 25.31
N PHE A 8 2.96 -46.12 26.22
CA PHE A 8 2.56 -44.73 26.21
C PHE A 8 3.32 -44.02 25.07
N GLY A 9 2.67 -43.89 23.92
CA GLY A 9 3.15 -43.04 22.85
C GLY A 9 3.00 -41.58 23.26
N VAL A 10 4.10 -40.90 23.56
CA VAL A 10 4.15 -39.44 23.67
C VAL A 10 3.98 -38.90 22.25
N LEU A 11 2.77 -38.44 21.94
CA LEU A 11 2.47 -37.76 20.68
C LEU A 11 3.18 -36.39 20.72
N PHE A 12 4.38 -36.31 20.18
CA PHE A 12 5.01 -35.02 19.86
C PHE A 12 4.18 -34.37 18.76
N ILE A 13 3.23 -33.52 19.14
CA ILE A 13 2.63 -32.56 18.22
C ILE A 13 3.73 -31.55 17.94
N ILE A 14 4.49 -31.77 16.87
CA ILE A 14 5.24 -30.69 16.22
C ILE A 14 4.16 -29.79 15.65
N THR A 15 3.69 -28.82 16.46
CA THR A 15 3.00 -27.67 15.90
C THR A 15 4.05 -27.01 15.02
N SER A 16 3.91 -27.16 13.70
CA SER A 16 4.54 -26.22 12.80
C SER A 16 4.16 -24.85 13.33
N LEU A 17 5.15 -24.07 13.77
CA LEU A 17 5.00 -22.64 13.90
C LEU A 17 4.77 -22.16 12.46
N GLN A 18 3.53 -22.30 11.98
CA GLN A 18 3.04 -21.45 10.93
C GLN A 18 3.21 -20.06 11.51
N VAL A 19 4.27 -19.38 11.07
CA VAL A 19 4.34 -17.93 11.12
C VAL A 19 3.07 -17.49 10.41
N ILE A 20 2.02 -17.22 11.18
CA ILE A 20 0.77 -16.72 10.64
C ILE A 20 1.17 -15.39 10.04
N SER A 21 1.23 -15.35 8.70
CA SER A 21 1.53 -14.15 7.94
C SER A 21 0.72 -13.01 8.53
N GLY A 22 1.39 -11.91 8.86
CA GLY A 22 0.71 -10.75 9.40
C GLY A 22 -0.35 -10.34 8.38
N ARG A 23 -1.54 -9.94 8.84
CA ARG A 23 -2.61 -9.35 8.01
C ARG A 23 -2.16 -7.97 7.48
N ILE A 24 -1.04 -7.97 6.78
CA ILE A 24 -0.19 -6.85 6.41
C ILE A 24 0.03 -6.95 4.91
N ALA A 25 -0.23 -5.86 4.21
CA ALA A 25 0.15 -5.72 2.81
C ALA A 25 1.25 -4.67 2.66
N LEU A 26 2.19 -4.92 1.75
CA LEU A 26 3.09 -3.90 1.22
C LEU A 26 2.48 -3.34 -0.06
N LEU A 27 2.32 -2.02 -0.13
CA LEU A 27 1.89 -1.30 -1.31
C LEU A 27 3.10 -0.52 -1.87
N VAL A 28 3.54 -0.90 -3.07
CA VAL A 28 4.59 -0.21 -3.81
C VAL A 28 3.94 0.66 -4.87
N ILE A 29 3.88 1.96 -4.61
CA ILE A 29 3.12 2.90 -5.43
C ILE A 29 3.98 3.41 -6.58
N ASP A 30 3.57 3.13 -7.81
CA ASP A 30 4.01 3.78 -9.06
C ASP A 30 5.54 3.89 -9.22
N VAL A 31 6.29 2.84 -8.87
CA VAL A 31 7.74 2.78 -9.15
C VAL A 31 7.95 2.41 -10.63
N GLN A 32 7.59 3.35 -11.50
CA GLN A 32 7.58 3.25 -12.96
C GLN A 32 8.59 4.18 -13.60
N ASN A 33 9.04 3.83 -14.81
CA ASN A 33 10.07 4.59 -15.53
C ASN A 33 9.71 6.07 -15.72
N CYS A 34 8.43 6.38 -15.98
CA CYS A 34 7.91 7.74 -16.12
C CYS A 34 8.21 8.65 -14.92
N PHE A 35 8.26 8.10 -13.71
CA PHE A 35 8.50 8.84 -12.47
C PHE A 35 9.97 8.84 -12.01
N LEU A 36 10.82 8.08 -12.69
CA LEU A 36 12.25 8.01 -12.37
C LEU A 36 13.04 9.11 -13.09
N PRO A 37 14.30 9.37 -12.70
CA PRO A 37 15.19 10.22 -13.48
C PRO A 37 15.19 9.78 -14.96
N THR A 38 15.13 10.75 -15.86
CA THR A 38 14.99 10.58 -17.33
C THR A 38 13.63 10.12 -17.85
N GLY A 39 12.67 9.84 -16.97
CA GLY A 39 11.27 9.61 -17.34
C GLY A 39 10.56 10.87 -17.85
N SER A 40 9.32 10.70 -18.29
CA SER A 40 8.46 11.79 -18.79
C SER A 40 7.95 12.76 -17.73
N LEU A 41 7.82 12.30 -16.47
CA LEU A 41 7.43 13.09 -15.31
C LEU A 41 8.35 12.74 -14.11
N PRO A 42 9.65 13.07 -14.20
CA PRO A 42 10.62 12.62 -13.23
C PRO A 42 10.36 13.24 -11.86
N VAL A 43 10.30 12.39 -10.83
CA VAL A 43 10.36 12.81 -9.43
C VAL A 43 11.83 12.93 -9.04
N ASN A 44 12.20 14.05 -8.41
CA ASN A 44 13.58 14.28 -7.97
C ASN A 44 14.06 13.14 -7.07
N ASP A 45 15.22 12.56 -7.43
CA ASP A 45 15.81 11.38 -6.79
C ASP A 45 14.84 10.19 -6.64
N GLY A 46 13.85 10.07 -7.55
CA GLY A 46 12.79 9.07 -7.48
C GLY A 46 13.31 7.63 -7.49
N ASP A 47 14.45 7.37 -8.11
CA ASP A 47 15.12 6.06 -8.14
C ASP A 47 15.69 5.64 -6.78
N GLN A 48 15.97 6.61 -5.88
CA GLN A 48 16.53 6.33 -4.56
C GLN A 48 15.55 5.62 -3.61
N VAL A 49 14.26 5.51 -3.98
CA VAL A 49 13.30 4.67 -3.23
C VAL A 49 13.55 3.18 -3.46
N ILE A 50 14.10 2.80 -4.62
CA ILE A 50 14.22 1.41 -5.06
C ILE A 50 15.10 0.58 -4.11
N PRO A 51 16.32 1.02 -3.72
CA PRO A 51 17.14 0.25 -2.78
C PRO A 51 16.48 0.04 -1.43
N VAL A 52 15.73 1.04 -0.93
CA VAL A 52 15.02 0.96 0.36
C VAL A 52 13.87 -0.04 0.27
N ILE A 53 13.06 0.04 -0.79
CA ILE A 53 11.97 -0.91 -1.05
C ILE A 53 12.52 -2.33 -1.18
N ASN A 54 13.59 -2.52 -1.95
CA ASN A 54 14.24 -3.82 -2.11
C ASN A 54 14.78 -4.36 -0.78
N GLY A 55 15.33 -3.51 0.09
CA GLY A 55 15.76 -3.90 1.43
C GLY A 55 14.58 -4.36 2.31
N ILE A 56 13.44 -3.65 2.25
CA ILE A 56 12.21 -4.06 2.94
C ILE A 56 11.73 -5.41 2.42
N ARG A 57 11.71 -5.62 1.10
CA ARG A 57 11.38 -6.91 0.48
C ARG A 57 12.33 -7.98 1.00
N GLN A 58 13.63 -7.80 0.86
CA GLN A 58 14.63 -8.79 1.27
C GLN A 58 14.49 -9.22 2.73
N GLN A 59 14.21 -8.27 3.64
CA GLN A 59 14.19 -8.56 5.07
C GLN A 59 12.83 -9.07 5.58
N TYR A 60 11.72 -8.68 4.95
CA TYR A 60 10.38 -8.89 5.52
C TYR A 60 9.36 -9.53 4.55
N ASP A 61 9.76 -9.99 3.36
CA ASP A 61 8.82 -10.52 2.34
C ASP A 61 7.86 -11.58 2.90
N ASN A 62 8.40 -12.48 3.73
CA ASN A 62 7.67 -13.60 4.34
C ASN A 62 6.64 -13.16 5.40
N LEU A 63 6.65 -11.90 5.82
CA LEU A 63 5.70 -11.34 6.78
C LEU A 63 4.50 -10.66 6.10
N PHE A 64 4.61 -10.35 4.81
CA PHE A 64 3.51 -9.79 4.04
C PHE A 64 2.55 -10.89 3.58
N SER A 65 1.26 -10.70 3.83
CA SER A 65 0.20 -11.56 3.26
C SER A 65 -0.08 -11.23 1.79
N LEU A 66 0.26 -10.00 1.38
CA LEU A 66 0.09 -9.52 0.01
C LEU A 66 1.13 -8.43 -0.29
N VAL A 67 1.72 -8.47 -1.48
CA VAL A 67 2.47 -7.35 -2.03
C VAL A 67 1.73 -6.86 -3.27
N VAL A 68 1.42 -5.56 -3.31
CA VAL A 68 0.71 -4.93 -4.41
C VAL A 68 1.58 -3.82 -4.99
N PHE A 69 1.68 -3.79 -6.31
CA PHE A 69 2.25 -2.69 -7.07
C PHE A 69 1.11 -1.93 -7.74
N SER A 70 0.99 -0.63 -7.49
CA SER A 70 0.13 0.21 -8.33
C SER A 70 0.87 0.62 -9.59
N GLN A 71 0.12 0.88 -10.66
CA GLN A 71 0.66 1.32 -11.93
C GLN A 71 -0.26 2.40 -12.53
N ASP A 72 0.25 3.62 -12.69
CA ASP A 72 -0.39 4.60 -13.55
C ASP A 72 -0.38 4.12 -15.00
N TRP A 73 -1.56 4.21 -15.62
CA TRP A 73 -1.83 3.51 -16.87
C TRP A 73 -2.74 4.31 -17.79
N HIS A 74 -2.27 5.49 -18.18
CA HIS A 74 -3.07 6.49 -18.86
C HIS A 74 -3.33 6.19 -20.34
N CYS A 75 -4.45 6.69 -20.86
CA CYS A 75 -4.64 6.85 -22.30
C CYS A 75 -3.72 7.96 -22.83
N SER A 76 -3.41 7.96 -24.13
CA SER A 76 -2.61 9.05 -24.74
C SER A 76 -3.33 10.41 -24.72
N ASP A 77 -4.66 10.39 -24.61
CA ASP A 77 -5.55 11.56 -24.56
C ASP A 77 -6.12 11.77 -23.14
N HIS A 78 -5.38 11.36 -22.11
CA HIS A 78 -5.87 11.42 -20.73
C HIS A 78 -6.08 12.87 -20.25
N ILE A 79 -7.18 13.11 -19.55
CA ILE A 79 -7.62 14.45 -19.14
C ILE A 79 -6.64 15.18 -18.20
N SER A 80 -5.75 14.44 -17.54
CA SER A 80 -4.72 15.03 -16.67
C SER A 80 -3.54 15.60 -17.46
N PHE A 81 -3.40 15.33 -18.75
CA PHE A 81 -2.26 15.82 -19.52
C PHE A 81 -2.48 17.23 -20.04
N ALA A 82 -1.50 18.11 -19.85
CA ALA A 82 -1.53 19.49 -20.34
C ALA A 82 -1.69 19.56 -21.86
N SER A 83 -1.18 18.56 -22.61
CA SER A 83 -1.34 18.45 -24.06
C SER A 83 -2.80 18.36 -24.53
N GLN A 84 -3.72 17.99 -23.64
CA GLN A 84 -5.16 17.86 -23.92
C GLN A 84 -5.95 19.14 -23.60
N HIS A 85 -5.28 20.21 -23.17
CA HIS A 85 -5.92 21.47 -22.80
C HIS A 85 -5.27 22.65 -23.52
N ASP A 86 -6.00 23.24 -24.47
CA ASP A 86 -5.51 24.36 -25.27
C ASP A 86 -5.03 25.53 -24.40
N GLY A 87 -3.79 25.96 -24.63
CA GLY A 87 -3.16 27.09 -23.94
C GLY A 87 -2.77 26.82 -22.48
N LYS A 88 -2.82 25.57 -22.01
CA LYS A 88 -2.35 25.18 -20.67
C LYS A 88 -0.93 24.63 -20.72
N ASN A 89 -0.22 24.80 -19.61
CA ASN A 89 1.13 24.28 -19.41
C ASN A 89 1.11 23.15 -18.36
N SER A 90 2.11 22.26 -18.42
CA SER A 90 2.36 21.32 -17.33
C SER A 90 2.54 22.05 -15.99
N TYR A 91 2.14 21.39 -14.90
CA TYR A 91 2.09 21.87 -13.53
C TYR A 91 1.07 23.00 -13.26
N SER A 92 0.32 23.46 -14.27
CA SER A 92 -0.81 24.37 -14.07
C SER A 92 -2.05 23.64 -13.59
N THR A 93 -3.06 24.37 -13.12
CA THR A 93 -4.35 23.79 -12.71
C THR A 93 -5.49 24.17 -13.65
N THR A 94 -6.49 23.29 -13.69
CA THR A 94 -7.78 23.54 -14.33
C THR A 94 -8.92 22.99 -13.47
N ILE A 95 -10.14 23.45 -13.71
CA ILE A 95 -11.34 22.91 -13.06
C ILE A 95 -12.03 21.99 -14.06
N LEU A 96 -12.18 20.73 -13.68
CA LEU A 96 -12.97 19.74 -14.42
C LEU A 96 -14.35 19.64 -13.79
N GLN A 97 -15.38 19.65 -14.63
CA GLN A 97 -16.78 19.62 -14.21
C GLN A 97 -17.39 18.26 -14.52
N TYR A 98 -18.09 17.70 -13.54
CA TYR A 98 -18.73 16.39 -13.65
C TYR A 98 -20.19 16.45 -13.23
N ASP A 99 -21.02 15.62 -13.85
CA ASP A 99 -22.41 15.41 -13.43
C ASP A 99 -22.52 14.47 -12.22
N ASN A 100 -23.76 14.16 -11.80
CA ASN A 100 -24.00 13.27 -10.64
C ASN A 100 -23.55 11.82 -10.83
N THR A 101 -23.18 11.42 -12.05
CA THR A 101 -22.68 10.06 -12.37
C THR A 101 -21.16 9.99 -12.45
N GLY A 102 -20.47 11.13 -12.31
CA GLY A 102 -19.02 11.20 -12.51
C GLY A 102 -18.62 11.30 -13.98
N LYS A 103 -19.54 11.64 -14.88
CA LYS A 103 -19.24 11.87 -16.30
C LYS A 103 -18.75 13.30 -16.50
N LEU A 104 -17.62 13.46 -17.20
CA LEU A 104 -17.06 14.76 -17.54
C LEU A 104 -18.03 15.55 -18.44
N CYS A 105 -18.22 16.81 -18.11
CA CYS A 105 -19.04 17.75 -18.86
C CYS A 105 -18.25 18.35 -20.02
N GLU A 106 -18.39 17.77 -21.21
CA GLU A 106 -17.75 18.27 -22.45
C GLU A 106 -18.56 19.39 -23.13
N SER A 107 -19.81 19.61 -22.71
CA SER A 107 -20.70 20.68 -23.16
C SER A 107 -21.67 21.05 -22.02
N THR A 108 -22.77 21.75 -22.31
CA THR A 108 -23.78 22.09 -21.28
C THR A 108 -24.33 20.82 -20.61
N CYS A 109 -24.04 20.67 -19.33
CA CYS A 109 -24.52 19.59 -18.45
C CYS A 109 -25.05 20.20 -17.14
N ASP A 110 -25.74 19.38 -16.34
CA ASP A 110 -26.02 19.72 -14.94
C ASP A 110 -24.79 19.44 -14.08
N VAL A 111 -23.96 20.47 -13.84
CA VAL A 111 -22.71 20.35 -13.09
C VAL A 111 -22.99 20.11 -11.62
N GLN A 112 -22.47 19.00 -11.09
CA GLN A 112 -22.65 18.61 -9.69
C GLN A 112 -21.33 18.63 -8.91
N TYR A 113 -20.20 18.37 -9.58
CA TYR A 113 -18.88 18.38 -8.99
C TYR A 113 -17.91 19.24 -9.78
N ASN A 114 -17.07 20.00 -9.06
CA ASN A 114 -15.94 20.73 -9.62
C ASN A 114 -14.67 20.17 -8.97
N LEU A 115 -13.81 19.55 -9.77
CA LEU A 115 -12.53 19.00 -9.32
C LEU A 115 -11.39 19.85 -9.85
N THR A 116 -10.52 20.32 -8.95
CA THR A 116 -9.26 20.94 -9.35
C THR A 116 -8.28 19.86 -9.80
N GLN A 117 -7.89 19.91 -11.08
CA GLN A 117 -6.92 18.99 -11.68
C GLN A 117 -5.59 19.71 -11.88
N VAL A 118 -4.50 19.12 -11.40
CA VAL A 118 -3.14 19.50 -11.83
C VAL A 118 -2.90 18.88 -13.19
N LEU A 119 -2.46 19.69 -14.15
CA LEU A 119 -2.13 19.21 -15.49
C LEU A 119 -0.67 18.79 -15.53
N TRP A 120 -0.40 17.60 -16.05
CA TRP A 120 0.92 16.98 -16.09
C TRP A 120 1.47 16.96 -17.52
N PRO A 121 2.80 16.81 -17.70
CA PRO A 121 3.32 16.29 -18.96
C PRO A 121 2.65 14.94 -19.28
N ASP A 122 2.60 14.56 -20.56
CA ASP A 122 2.18 13.23 -20.96
C ASP A 122 3.12 12.19 -20.33
N HIS A 123 2.56 11.27 -19.54
CA HIS A 123 3.36 10.31 -18.77
C HIS A 123 2.63 8.98 -18.60
N CYS A 124 3.41 7.92 -18.35
CA CYS A 124 2.90 6.57 -18.07
C CYS A 124 1.79 6.12 -19.03
N ILE A 125 1.90 6.48 -20.32
CA ILE A 125 0.92 6.10 -21.33
C ILE A 125 0.93 4.58 -21.49
N LYS A 126 -0.26 3.97 -21.47
CA LYS A 126 -0.44 2.52 -21.55
C LYS A 126 0.35 1.90 -22.71
N ASN A 127 0.94 0.75 -22.43
CA ASN A 127 1.75 -0.05 -23.38
C ASN A 127 3.01 0.65 -23.90
N THR A 128 3.54 1.63 -23.18
CA THR A 128 4.86 2.22 -23.46
C THR A 128 5.87 1.77 -22.43
N THR A 129 7.16 1.82 -22.78
CA THR A 129 8.26 1.56 -21.83
C THR A 129 8.26 2.56 -20.67
N ASP A 130 7.77 3.77 -20.90
CA ASP A 130 7.63 4.81 -19.89
C ASP A 130 6.66 4.40 -18.77
N ALA A 131 5.61 3.65 -19.10
CA ALA A 131 4.65 3.13 -18.12
C ALA A 131 5.09 1.83 -17.44
N GLU A 132 6.20 1.21 -17.86
CA GLU A 132 6.68 -0.03 -17.24
C GLU A 132 7.27 0.24 -15.84
N PHE A 133 7.23 -0.78 -14.99
CA PHE A 133 7.92 -0.75 -13.71
C PHE A 133 9.43 -0.64 -13.91
N ALA A 134 10.10 0.05 -12.98
CA ALA A 134 11.55 0.16 -12.97
C ALA A 134 12.21 -1.23 -12.95
N VAL A 135 13.18 -1.47 -13.83
CA VAL A 135 13.83 -2.80 -13.95
C VAL A 135 14.48 -3.29 -12.65
N ASN A 136 14.92 -2.36 -11.80
CA ASN A 136 15.63 -2.66 -10.56
C ASN A 136 14.72 -2.83 -9.34
N VAL A 137 13.41 -2.60 -9.45
CA VAL A 137 12.49 -2.84 -8.32
C VAL A 137 12.21 -4.33 -8.21
N THR A 138 12.42 -4.88 -7.02
CA THR A 138 12.27 -6.32 -6.76
C THR A 138 10.80 -6.71 -6.86
N ARG A 139 10.49 -7.59 -7.81
CA ARG A 139 9.15 -8.10 -8.07
C ARG A 139 9.15 -9.62 -8.14
N SER A 140 8.06 -10.22 -7.69
CA SER A 140 7.79 -11.65 -7.79
C SER A 140 6.57 -11.90 -8.68
N ASN A 141 6.44 -13.12 -9.20
CA ASN A 141 5.25 -13.52 -9.98
C ASN A 141 3.97 -13.61 -9.13
N THR A 142 4.09 -13.58 -7.81
CA THR A 142 2.95 -13.55 -6.88
C THR A 142 2.54 -12.14 -6.49
N ASP A 143 3.32 -11.12 -6.85
CA ASP A 143 2.98 -9.73 -6.59
C ASP A 143 1.78 -9.33 -7.46
N VAL A 144 0.80 -8.65 -6.85
CA VAL A 144 -0.40 -8.23 -7.55
C VAL A 144 -0.19 -6.85 -8.16
N ILE A 145 -0.66 -6.64 -9.38
CA ILE A 145 -0.66 -5.34 -10.03
C ILE A 145 -2.08 -4.77 -9.94
N VAL A 146 -2.20 -3.51 -9.53
CA VAL A 146 -3.43 -2.71 -9.63
C VAL A 146 -3.17 -1.53 -10.54
N LYS A 147 -3.91 -1.43 -11.63
CA LYS A 147 -3.80 -0.28 -12.54
C LYS A 147 -4.73 0.83 -12.10
N LYS A 148 -4.31 2.07 -12.29
CA LYS A 148 -5.11 3.28 -12.03
C LYS A 148 -4.92 4.29 -13.15
N GLY A 149 -5.79 5.31 -13.18
CA GLY A 149 -5.72 6.37 -14.20
C GLY A 149 -6.03 5.92 -15.63
N TYR A 150 -6.63 4.73 -15.81
CA TYR A 150 -6.91 4.17 -17.13
C TYR A 150 -8.21 4.68 -17.77
N HIS A 151 -9.05 5.41 -17.02
CA HIS A 151 -10.22 6.09 -17.55
C HIS A 151 -9.80 7.46 -18.10
N CYS A 152 -9.82 7.64 -19.42
CA CYS A 152 -9.24 8.83 -20.06
C CYS A 152 -9.85 10.18 -19.63
N LYS A 153 -11.04 10.18 -18.98
CA LYS A 153 -11.79 11.39 -18.60
C LYS A 153 -11.79 11.68 -17.11
N ILE A 154 -11.07 10.90 -16.30
CA ILE A 154 -10.89 11.17 -14.88
C ILE A 154 -9.56 10.60 -14.38
N ASP A 155 -8.84 11.42 -13.63
CA ASP A 155 -7.55 11.04 -13.06
C ASP A 155 -7.70 10.24 -11.76
N SER A 156 -6.66 9.53 -11.35
CA SER A 156 -6.68 8.65 -10.18
C SER A 156 -5.31 8.60 -9.52
N TYR A 157 -5.04 9.52 -8.60
CA TYR A 157 -3.82 9.48 -7.79
C TYR A 157 -3.83 8.30 -6.83
N SER A 158 -4.95 8.12 -6.13
CA SER A 158 -5.10 7.00 -5.21
C SER A 158 -5.15 5.67 -5.97
N ALA A 159 -4.48 4.67 -5.41
CA ALA A 159 -4.62 3.30 -5.87
C ALA A 159 -5.95 2.66 -5.44
N PHE A 160 -6.81 3.35 -4.68
CA PHE A 160 -8.13 2.87 -4.26
C PHE A 160 -9.29 3.46 -5.06
N PHE A 161 -9.27 4.75 -5.37
CA PHE A 161 -10.37 5.46 -6.01
C PHE A 161 -9.84 6.48 -7.03
N ASP A 162 -10.67 6.83 -8.01
CA ASP A 162 -10.40 8.00 -8.84
C ASP A 162 -10.49 9.31 -8.02
N ASN A 163 -10.00 10.41 -8.60
CA ASN A 163 -9.93 11.71 -7.92
C ASN A 163 -11.30 12.30 -7.56
N GLY A 164 -12.38 11.83 -8.20
CA GLY A 164 -13.76 12.21 -7.87
C GLY A 164 -14.42 11.28 -6.85
N GLY A 165 -13.83 10.11 -6.57
CA GLY A 165 -14.44 9.05 -5.79
C GLY A 165 -15.61 8.35 -6.49
N PHE A 166 -15.73 8.47 -7.82
CA PHE A 166 -16.85 7.91 -8.59
C PHE A 166 -16.67 6.42 -8.86
N SER A 167 -15.43 5.99 -9.07
CA SER A 167 -15.04 4.60 -9.30
C SER A 167 -13.99 4.16 -8.29
N GLN A 168 -14.10 2.89 -7.89
CA GLN A 168 -13.12 2.19 -7.08
C GLN A 168 -12.25 1.29 -7.98
N THR A 169 -10.97 1.16 -7.65
CA THR A 169 -10.10 0.13 -8.23
C THR A 169 -10.35 -1.21 -7.54
N GLU A 170 -9.65 -2.26 -7.98
CA GLU A 170 -9.69 -3.57 -7.36
C GLU A 170 -8.84 -3.72 -6.08
N LEU A 171 -8.11 -2.68 -5.65
CA LEU A 171 -7.18 -2.77 -4.52
C LEU A 171 -7.87 -3.18 -3.21
N ASP A 172 -8.94 -2.50 -2.83
CA ASP A 172 -9.65 -2.78 -1.57
C ASP A 172 -10.22 -4.20 -1.53
N VAL A 173 -10.76 -4.66 -2.66
CA VAL A 173 -11.27 -6.03 -2.80
C VAL A 173 -10.15 -7.04 -2.56
N LYS A 174 -9.00 -6.86 -3.21
CA LYS A 174 -7.82 -7.74 -3.06
C LYS A 174 -7.27 -7.76 -1.63
N LEU A 175 -7.25 -6.61 -0.96
CA LEU A 175 -6.84 -6.51 0.44
C LEU A 175 -7.82 -7.23 1.37
N LYS A 176 -9.13 -7.06 1.16
CA LYS A 176 -10.18 -7.74 1.94
C LYS A 176 -10.18 -9.25 1.73
N GLU A 177 -9.95 -9.74 0.51
CA GLU A 177 -9.82 -11.17 0.20
C GLU A 177 -8.68 -11.85 0.98
N LYS A 178 -7.62 -11.10 1.32
CA LYS A 178 -6.49 -11.56 2.14
C LYS A 178 -6.63 -11.19 3.63
N ASP A 179 -7.79 -10.68 4.03
CA ASP A 179 -8.10 -10.22 5.39
C ASP A 179 -7.06 -9.21 5.93
N ILE A 180 -6.53 -8.37 5.05
CA ILE A 180 -5.53 -7.36 5.41
C ILE A 180 -6.14 -6.34 6.37
N LYS A 181 -5.39 -6.00 7.42
CA LYS A 181 -5.73 -4.96 8.41
C LYS A 181 -4.75 -3.80 8.42
N SER A 182 -3.51 -4.03 8.00
CA SER A 182 -2.47 -3.01 7.96
C SER A 182 -1.87 -2.91 6.57
N VAL A 183 -1.63 -1.69 6.10
CA VAL A 183 -0.94 -1.42 4.85
C VAL A 183 0.33 -0.63 5.14
N ILE A 184 1.43 -1.06 4.54
CA ILE A 184 2.72 -0.37 4.55
C ILE A 184 2.91 0.17 3.14
N ILE A 185 3.05 1.48 2.99
CA ILE A 185 3.02 2.19 1.72
C ILE A 185 4.40 2.78 1.45
N THR A 186 4.90 2.54 0.25
CA THR A 186 6.17 3.04 -0.29
C THR A 186 5.96 3.53 -1.73
N GLY A 187 6.98 4.13 -2.35
CA GLY A 187 6.96 4.49 -3.77
C GLY A 187 6.76 5.98 -4.03
N LEU A 188 6.14 6.32 -5.15
CA LEU A 188 6.12 7.66 -5.73
C LEU A 188 4.69 8.11 -6.10
N ALA A 189 4.37 9.40 -6.09
CA ALA A 189 5.05 10.46 -5.36
C ALA A 189 4.43 10.63 -3.95
N LEU A 190 5.26 10.98 -2.95
CA LEU A 190 4.89 11.14 -1.54
C LEU A 190 3.72 12.10 -1.33
N ASP A 191 3.64 13.16 -2.12
CA ASP A 191 2.67 14.25 -2.07
C ASP A 191 1.48 14.09 -3.02
N TYR A 192 1.45 13.03 -3.83
CA TYR A 192 0.34 12.70 -4.73
C TYR A 192 -0.10 11.25 -4.51
N CYS A 193 0.33 10.31 -5.35
CA CYS A 193 -0.20 8.95 -5.36
C CYS A 193 -0.06 8.24 -4.01
N VAL A 194 1.09 8.39 -3.34
CA VAL A 194 1.30 7.84 -1.98
C VAL A 194 0.36 8.51 -0.98
N PHE A 195 0.30 9.85 -0.99
CA PHE A 195 -0.56 10.63 -0.10
C PHE A 195 -2.04 10.27 -0.23
N TYR A 196 -2.59 10.30 -1.44
CA TYR A 196 -4.00 9.99 -1.69
C TYR A 196 -4.30 8.52 -1.39
N THR A 197 -3.41 7.59 -1.75
CA THR A 197 -3.55 6.18 -1.38
C THR A 197 -3.57 5.98 0.14
N ALA A 198 -2.69 6.66 0.87
CA ALA A 198 -2.62 6.57 2.33
C ALA A 198 -3.88 7.13 3.00
N LYS A 199 -4.40 8.26 2.51
CA LYS A 199 -5.65 8.86 3.00
C LYS A 199 -6.85 7.94 2.75
N ASP A 200 -6.94 7.36 1.57
CA ASP A 200 -8.02 6.44 1.24
C ASP A 200 -7.95 5.14 2.03
N ALA A 201 -6.75 4.59 2.21
CA ALA A 201 -6.55 3.44 3.09
C ALA A 201 -7.01 3.76 4.52
N LYS A 202 -6.69 4.95 5.04
CA LYS A 202 -7.12 5.37 6.37
C LYS A 202 -8.63 5.51 6.46
N ARG A 203 -9.26 6.13 5.45
CA ARG A 203 -10.72 6.27 5.32
C ARG A 203 -11.43 4.92 5.28
N LEU A 204 -10.84 3.93 4.62
CA LEU A 204 -11.33 2.55 4.56
C LEU A 204 -11.10 1.73 5.84
N GLY A 205 -10.40 2.30 6.83
CA GLY A 205 -10.20 1.69 8.14
C GLY A 205 -8.96 0.81 8.28
N TYR A 206 -8.02 0.88 7.33
CA TYR A 206 -6.73 0.21 7.46
C TYR A 206 -5.83 0.92 8.47
N ASN A 207 -4.97 0.15 9.15
CA ASN A 207 -3.82 0.72 9.86
C ASN A 207 -2.74 1.08 8.84
N VAL A 208 -2.52 2.38 8.64
CA VAL A 208 -1.66 2.87 7.56
C VAL A 208 -0.29 3.27 8.11
N TYR A 209 0.75 2.79 7.43
CA TYR A 209 2.13 3.19 7.63
C TYR A 209 2.71 3.66 6.30
N VAL A 210 3.32 4.84 6.26
CA VAL A 210 4.07 5.33 5.10
C VAL A 210 5.54 5.35 5.49
N VAL A 211 6.37 4.65 4.71
CA VAL A 211 7.82 4.57 4.95
C VAL A 211 8.49 5.72 4.22
N GLN A 212 8.74 6.83 4.92
CA GLN A 212 9.05 8.12 4.31
C GLN A 212 10.34 8.10 3.48
N ASP A 213 11.40 7.46 3.96
CA ASP A 213 12.67 7.30 3.22
C ASP A 213 12.56 6.34 2.02
N ALA A 214 11.51 5.52 1.96
CA ALA A 214 11.12 4.73 0.79
C ALA A 214 10.13 5.46 -0.14
N THR A 215 10.05 6.79 -0.05
CA THR A 215 9.24 7.65 -0.91
C THR A 215 10.00 8.90 -1.34
N ARG A 216 9.55 9.57 -2.41
CA ARG A 216 9.98 10.91 -2.81
C ARG A 216 8.78 11.70 -3.30
N GLY A 217 8.75 13.01 -3.07
CA GLY A 217 7.67 13.87 -3.55
C GLY A 217 8.08 14.69 -4.76
N VAL A 218 7.08 15.21 -5.47
CA VAL A 218 7.27 16.01 -6.68
C VAL A 218 7.92 17.35 -6.33
N GLU A 219 7.43 18.01 -5.29
CA GLU A 219 7.92 19.31 -4.86
C GLU A 219 8.04 19.40 -3.33
N GLU A 220 9.05 20.14 -2.83
CA GLU A 220 9.35 20.18 -1.39
C GLU A 220 8.17 20.73 -0.57
N GLY A 221 7.56 21.82 -1.02
CA GLY A 221 6.46 22.48 -0.30
C GLY A 221 5.20 21.61 -0.18
N THR A 222 4.83 20.90 -1.26
CA THR A 222 3.72 19.96 -1.27
C THR A 222 4.04 18.71 -0.45
N THR A 223 5.29 18.24 -0.48
CA THR A 223 5.79 17.13 0.34
C THR A 223 5.67 17.39 1.83
N VAL A 224 6.16 18.54 2.29
CA VAL A 224 6.07 18.93 3.72
C VAL A 224 4.60 18.99 4.17
N SER A 225 3.74 19.54 3.32
CA SER A 225 2.30 19.67 3.60
C SER A 225 1.61 18.30 3.65
N ALA A 226 1.89 17.42 2.68
CA ALA A 226 1.33 16.07 2.63
C ALA A 226 1.72 15.23 3.85
N VAL A 227 2.99 15.29 4.28
CA VAL A 227 3.46 14.57 5.48
C VAL A 227 2.76 15.09 6.74
N ARG A 228 2.61 16.42 6.88
CA ARG A 228 1.88 17.01 8.02
C ARG A 228 0.44 16.53 8.04
N GLU A 229 -0.26 16.65 6.93
CA GLU A 229 -1.67 16.27 6.84
C GLU A 229 -1.88 14.77 7.11
N MET A 230 -1.02 13.89 6.59
CA MET A 230 -1.09 12.46 6.91
C MET A 230 -0.94 12.19 8.41
N LYS A 231 0.02 12.85 9.07
CA LYS A 231 0.19 12.74 10.53
C LYS A 231 -1.05 13.21 11.28
N ASP A 232 -1.63 14.34 10.87
CA ASP A 232 -2.83 14.91 11.48
C ASP A 232 -4.05 13.98 11.34
N GLN A 233 -4.09 13.18 10.26
CA GLN A 233 -5.11 12.14 10.05
C GLN A 233 -4.80 10.81 10.76
N GLY A 234 -3.74 10.76 11.56
CA GLY A 234 -3.34 9.56 12.32
C GLY A 234 -2.81 8.44 11.41
N ILE A 235 -2.16 8.80 10.30
CA ILE A 235 -1.34 7.89 9.49
C ILE A 235 0.07 7.87 10.09
N ASN A 236 0.64 6.67 10.24
CA ASN A 236 1.96 6.51 10.83
C ASN A 236 3.03 6.80 9.77
N ILE A 237 3.75 7.91 9.92
CA ILE A 237 4.94 8.18 9.09
C ILE A 237 6.16 7.64 9.82
N VAL A 238 6.85 6.67 9.19
CA VAL A 238 7.99 5.95 9.78
C VAL A 238 9.19 5.97 8.85
N GLN A 239 10.39 5.69 9.37
CA GLN A 239 11.57 5.43 8.56
C GLN A 239 11.77 3.91 8.37
N SER A 240 12.49 3.52 7.32
CA SER A 240 12.83 2.11 7.06
C SER A 240 13.61 1.48 8.21
N SER A 241 14.42 2.27 8.92
CA SER A 241 15.14 1.86 10.14
C SER A 241 14.22 1.46 11.30
N GLU A 242 12.95 1.89 11.30
CA GLU A 242 11.95 1.54 12.30
C GLU A 242 11.13 0.30 11.93
N MET A 243 11.32 -0.26 10.72
CA MET A 243 10.50 -1.35 10.21
C MET A 243 10.53 -2.61 11.08
N SER A 244 11.66 -2.91 11.72
CA SER A 244 11.74 -4.04 12.66
C SER A 244 10.73 -3.88 13.81
N ARG A 245 10.63 -2.67 14.38
CA ARG A 245 9.66 -2.34 15.44
C ARG A 245 8.22 -2.41 14.91
N VAL A 246 7.96 -1.85 13.73
CA VAL A 246 6.64 -1.89 13.09
C VAL A 246 6.18 -3.33 12.85
N MET A 247 7.05 -4.15 12.25
CA MET A 247 6.75 -5.56 11.97
C MET A 247 6.52 -6.37 13.23
N GLN A 248 7.33 -6.16 14.28
CA GLN A 248 7.11 -6.80 15.58
C GLN A 248 5.76 -6.42 16.19
N GLN A 249 5.37 -5.14 16.14
CA GLN A 249 4.08 -4.68 16.65
C GLN A 249 2.91 -5.32 15.89
N LEU A 250 2.97 -5.33 14.56
CA LEU A 250 1.89 -5.83 13.71
C LEU A 250 1.73 -7.36 13.78
N THR A 251 2.82 -8.10 13.97
CA THR A 251 2.79 -9.56 14.10
C THR A 251 2.47 -10.02 15.53
N SER A 252 2.98 -9.33 16.56
CA SER A 252 2.74 -9.68 17.97
C SER A 252 1.31 -9.36 18.44
N ALA A 253 0.68 -8.32 17.89
CA ALA A 253 -0.74 -8.02 18.17
C ALA A 253 -1.67 -9.19 17.80
N GLY A 254 -1.33 -9.96 16.76
CA GLY A 254 -2.06 -11.17 16.39
C GLY A 254 -1.85 -12.36 17.35
N ILE A 255 -0.69 -12.44 18.00
CA ILE A 255 -0.36 -13.48 18.98
C ILE A 255 -1.12 -13.25 20.29
N LEU A 256 -1.10 -12.03 20.82
CA LEU A 256 -1.77 -11.69 22.09
C LEU A 256 -3.30 -11.82 22.01
N LEU A 257 -3.93 -11.43 20.89
CA LEU A 257 -5.37 -11.56 20.71
C LEU A 257 -5.82 -13.03 20.72
N ARG A 258 -5.04 -13.97 20.16
CA ARG A 258 -5.39 -15.41 20.15
C ARG A 258 -5.32 -16.08 21.52
N TYR A 259 -4.40 -15.67 22.39
CA TYR A 259 -4.39 -16.17 23.78
C TYR A 259 -5.63 -15.73 24.57
N SER A 260 -6.25 -14.60 24.20
CA SER A 260 -7.48 -14.12 24.84
C SER A 260 -8.76 -14.84 24.35
N VAL A 261 -8.74 -15.53 23.20
CA VAL A 261 -9.94 -16.22 22.64
C VAL A 261 -9.96 -17.73 22.95
N TYR A 262 -8.98 -18.25 23.68
CA TYR A 262 -9.02 -19.60 24.27
C TYR A 262 -9.13 -19.51 25.80
N PRO A 263 -10.30 -19.14 26.38
CA PRO A 263 -10.58 -19.58 27.73
C PRO A 263 -10.75 -21.12 27.66
N TRP A 264 -10.24 -21.83 28.65
CA TRP A 264 -10.24 -23.30 28.78
C TRP A 264 -9.11 -24.02 28.02
N TYR A 265 -7.89 -23.94 28.54
CA TYR A 265 -7.06 -25.12 28.90
C TYR A 265 -5.79 -24.61 29.61
N ILE A 266 -5.95 -24.11 30.84
CA ILE A 266 -4.82 -23.99 31.77
C ILE A 266 -4.93 -25.17 32.73
N SER A 267 -4.30 -26.28 32.36
CA SER A 267 -3.98 -27.34 33.31
C SER A 267 -2.76 -26.87 34.09
N VAL A 268 -2.98 -26.33 35.28
CA VAL A 268 -1.95 -26.04 36.27
C VAL A 268 -1.24 -27.36 36.61
N ILE A 269 -0.04 -27.58 36.08
CA ILE A 269 0.87 -28.57 36.67
C ILE A 269 1.53 -27.86 37.86
N GLY A 270 0.90 -28.01 39.02
CA GLY A 270 1.47 -27.63 40.30
C GLY A 270 2.67 -28.53 40.58
N ILE A 271 3.88 -27.97 40.45
CA ILE A 271 5.08 -28.55 41.05
C ILE A 271 5.11 -28.06 42.50
N THR A 272 4.38 -28.76 43.36
CA THR A 272 4.57 -28.65 44.82
C THR A 272 5.88 -29.34 45.17
N HIS A 273 6.86 -28.55 45.62
CA HIS A 273 7.94 -29.02 46.46
C HIS A 273 7.36 -29.79 47.66
N ILE A 274 7.83 -31.03 47.87
CA ILE A 274 7.79 -31.67 49.18
C ILE A 274 9.23 -32.00 49.54
N LEU A 275 9.70 -31.25 50.54
CA LEU A 275 10.92 -31.47 51.32
C LEU A 275 10.53 -32.26 52.58
N LEU A 276 11.39 -33.23 52.95
CA LEU A 276 11.53 -33.90 54.26
C LEU A 276 10.43 -34.96 54.59
N TYR A 277 10.68 -36.13 55.19
CA TYR A 277 11.61 -36.56 56.24
C TYR A 277 11.88 -38.10 56.17
N HIS A 278 13.06 -38.48 56.65
CA HIS A 278 13.59 -39.82 57.05
C HIS A 278 13.88 -40.89 56.00
#